data_AF-A0A962T1X0-F1
#
_entry.id   AF-A0A962T1X0-F1
#
_cell.length_a   1.000
_cell.length_b   1.000
_cell.length_c   1.000
_cell.angle_alpha   90.00
_cell.angle_beta   90.00
_cell.angle_gamma   90.00
#
_symmetry.space_group_name_H-M   'P 1'
#
loop_
_entity.id
_entity.type
_entity.pdbx_description
1 polymer ?
#
loop_
_entity_poly.entity_id
_entity_poly.type
_entity_poly.pdbx_seq_one_letter_code
_entity_poly.pdbx_strand_id
1 'polypeptide(L)'
;METFRMSDIVSNGDFSPKSRDVLSVLWAITQGCNYRCSYCPPGNKTKFSNFSSKENLLRAAQILISLNRPGYQITLYGGEPTYHPHFLDILEYLIVSEAPILLRMYTNGSRSPQFFEKMIEITRDTPFRIIFSLQLEYAKFENFKRVIEMTAGAGMSIAVSLTFLPTLREKARKYTDELLALRMKIPFFMNISFPWDIANGVMGEGCIDEDFAWCKASRDAFARIPMPSHLKSPFFTRVLSDITIEHEGKRKSLDPAESLQIESKYDGISSQQNPSYQDFYCCGGTNVIHLQEDGTVLGGVCSSAQRLGNIFFDSATTIIEHMNVVHCNSTICGSVENIPLPKFRNFDEAEACVSDFKERAKSYFIKHQEAYLDTLSRADLLEIAQQLLAAEYPQQRLIRRQAGEYLQMLQHLKDERAWWQVEMERLNTELACRVREIANLEVDRKQLEALVIEFQAAQRRDRRRCR
;
A
#
# COMPACT_ATOMS: atom_id res chain seq x y z
N MET A 1 -12.45 -28.00 -7.51
CA MET A 1 -12.76 -26.59 -7.19
C MET A 1 -14.25 -26.42 -7.41
N GLU A 2 -15.02 -26.10 -6.37
CA GLU A 2 -16.41 -25.66 -6.54
C GLU A 2 -16.41 -24.52 -7.57
N THR A 3 -17.17 -24.68 -8.64
CA THR A 3 -17.22 -23.76 -9.77
C THR A 3 -18.11 -22.57 -9.42
N PHE A 4 -17.57 -21.56 -8.75
CA PHE A 4 -18.22 -20.25 -8.64
C PHE A 4 -17.84 -19.39 -9.86
N ARG A 5 -18.71 -18.44 -10.22
CA ARG A 5 -18.53 -17.48 -11.32
C ARG A 5 -17.88 -16.21 -10.78
N MET A 6 -17.20 -15.45 -11.63
CA MET A 6 -16.69 -14.12 -11.25
C MET A 6 -17.79 -13.17 -10.73
N SER A 7 -19.03 -13.36 -11.18
CA SER A 7 -20.19 -12.60 -10.67
C SER A 7 -20.51 -12.91 -9.20
N ASP A 8 -20.09 -14.07 -8.68
CA ASP A 8 -20.29 -14.45 -7.28
C ASP A 8 -19.32 -13.70 -6.35
N ILE A 9 -18.28 -13.03 -6.87
CA ILE A 9 -17.39 -12.21 -6.04
C ILE A 9 -18.16 -10.99 -5.53
N VAL A 10 -18.14 -10.80 -4.22
CA VAL A 10 -18.79 -9.67 -3.51
C VAL A 10 -17.77 -8.75 -2.86
N SER A 11 -16.56 -9.22 -2.55
CA SER A 11 -15.47 -8.35 -2.10
C SER A 11 -14.10 -8.94 -2.41
N ASN A 12 -13.09 -8.06 -2.45
CA ASN A 12 -11.68 -8.42 -2.53
C ASN A 12 -10.80 -7.38 -1.80
N GLY A 13 -9.54 -7.72 -1.54
CA GLY A 13 -8.52 -6.86 -0.93
C GLY A 13 -8.23 -7.23 0.52
N ASP A 14 -7.29 -6.52 1.13
CA ASP A 14 -6.85 -6.75 2.50
C ASP A 14 -7.52 -5.76 3.45
N PHE A 15 -8.57 -6.25 4.10
CA PHE A 15 -9.25 -5.58 5.21
C PHE A 15 -8.98 -6.35 6.52
N SER A 16 -7.77 -6.90 6.66
CA SER A 16 -7.33 -7.65 7.83
C SER A 16 -7.60 -6.93 9.16
N PRO A 17 -7.76 -7.68 10.26
CA PRO A 17 -7.93 -7.10 11.60
C PRO A 17 -6.73 -6.25 12.03
N LYS A 18 -6.93 -5.43 13.07
CA LYS A 18 -5.98 -4.46 13.65
C LYS A 18 -4.53 -4.94 13.84
N SER A 19 -4.30 -6.24 14.00
CA SER A 19 -2.96 -6.83 14.21
C SER A 19 -2.13 -6.97 12.93
N ARG A 20 -2.70 -6.77 11.74
CA ARG A 20 -2.02 -6.95 10.44
C ARG A 20 -2.29 -5.79 9.46
N ASP A 21 -2.57 -4.59 9.97
CA ASP A 21 -2.83 -3.40 9.14
C ASP A 21 -1.51 -2.89 8.51
N VAL A 22 -1.26 -3.31 7.26
CA VAL A 22 -0.07 -2.93 6.48
C VAL A 22 -0.43 -1.86 5.46
N LEU A 23 0.31 -0.74 5.45
CA LEU A 23 0.18 0.28 4.42
C LEU A 23 1.17 0.02 3.28
N SER A 24 0.66 -0.28 2.08
CA SER A 24 1.43 -0.30 0.84
C SER A 24 1.51 1.10 0.25
N VAL A 25 2.74 1.60 0.12
CA VAL A 25 3.05 2.90 -0.47
C VAL A 25 3.80 2.65 -1.76
N LEU A 26 3.18 2.95 -2.89
CA LEU A 26 3.88 3.07 -4.16
C LEU A 26 4.34 4.52 -4.30
N TRP A 27 5.65 4.77 -4.29
CA TRP A 27 6.20 6.14 -4.23
C TRP A 27 7.03 6.46 -5.47
N ALA A 28 6.48 7.28 -6.37
CA ALA A 28 7.20 7.87 -7.48
C ALA A 28 8.09 9.00 -6.93
N ILE A 29 9.37 8.74 -6.73
CA ILE A 29 10.28 9.79 -6.22
C ILE A 29 10.73 10.75 -7.34
N THR A 30 10.51 10.39 -8.60
CA THR A 30 10.78 11.23 -9.78
C THR A 30 10.01 10.74 -10.99
N GLN A 31 9.69 11.61 -11.95
CA GLN A 31 9.27 11.21 -13.31
C GLN A 31 10.43 11.20 -14.31
N GLY A 32 11.60 11.70 -13.90
CA GLY A 32 12.80 11.72 -14.73
C GLY A 32 13.34 10.31 -14.95
N CYS A 33 13.58 9.95 -16.21
CA CYS A 33 14.22 8.69 -16.57
C CYS A 33 15.39 8.93 -17.53
N ASN A 34 16.40 8.07 -17.52
CA ASN A 34 17.50 8.09 -18.47
C ASN A 34 17.17 7.32 -19.76
N TYR A 35 16.13 6.49 -19.75
CA TYR A 35 15.60 5.78 -20.92
C TYR A 35 14.38 6.50 -21.51
N ARG A 36 14.06 6.19 -22.76
CA ARG A 36 12.94 6.78 -23.52
C ARG A 36 12.14 5.69 -24.24
N CYS A 37 11.83 4.62 -23.52
CA CYS A 37 11.18 3.44 -24.08
C CYS A 37 9.93 3.79 -24.89
N SER A 38 9.79 3.15 -26.05
CA SER A 38 8.70 3.42 -27.00
C SER A 38 7.33 3.20 -26.37
N TYR A 39 7.21 2.12 -25.59
CA TYR A 39 6.02 1.69 -24.84
C TYR A 39 5.82 2.37 -23.47
N CYS A 40 6.73 3.26 -23.05
CA CYS A 40 6.56 3.95 -21.76
C CYS A 40 5.43 5.00 -21.89
N PRO A 41 4.53 5.13 -20.90
CA PRO A 41 3.46 6.12 -20.92
C PRO A 41 3.99 7.54 -21.24
N PRO A 42 3.22 8.38 -21.95
CA PRO A 42 3.67 9.72 -22.35
C PRO A 42 4.17 10.61 -21.18
N GLY A 43 3.60 10.45 -19.98
CA GLY A 43 3.99 11.17 -18.77
C GLY A 43 5.35 10.77 -18.18
N ASN A 44 5.93 9.64 -18.60
CA ASN A 44 7.15 9.08 -18.02
C ASN A 44 8.42 9.42 -18.83
N LYS A 45 8.32 10.39 -19.76
CA LYS A 45 9.43 10.84 -20.64
C LYS A 45 10.01 12.19 -20.21
N THR A 46 9.89 12.53 -18.93
CA THR A 46 10.35 13.80 -18.37
C THR A 46 11.89 13.86 -18.33
N LYS A 47 12.46 15.05 -18.55
CA LYS A 47 13.90 15.28 -18.35
C LYS A 47 14.23 15.21 -16.85
N PHE A 48 15.50 14.99 -16.50
CA PHE A 48 15.98 15.06 -15.11
C PHE A 48 16.05 16.51 -14.58
N SER A 49 14.98 17.26 -14.78
CA SER A 49 14.77 18.61 -14.28
C SER A 49 13.59 18.55 -13.32
N ASN A 50 13.68 19.25 -12.18
CA ASN A 50 12.62 19.32 -11.15
C ASN A 50 12.56 18.08 -10.24
N PHE A 51 13.72 17.66 -9.73
CA PHE A 51 13.74 16.76 -8.58
C PHE A 51 13.17 17.45 -7.35
N SER A 52 12.40 16.73 -6.55
CA SER A 52 11.97 17.21 -5.25
C SER A 52 13.18 17.40 -4.32
N SER A 53 13.10 18.41 -3.47
CA SER A 53 14.21 18.71 -2.55
C SER A 53 14.37 17.58 -1.52
N LYS A 54 15.56 17.49 -0.94
CA LYS A 54 15.83 16.53 0.14
C LYS A 54 14.85 16.71 1.30
N GLU A 55 14.56 17.96 1.66
CA GLU A 55 13.66 18.31 2.77
C GLU A 55 12.24 17.82 2.51
N ASN A 56 11.71 18.01 1.30
CA ASN A 56 10.37 17.53 0.94
C ASN A 56 10.28 16.00 1.00
N LEU A 57 11.30 15.30 0.50
CA LEU A 57 11.34 13.85 0.51
C LEU A 57 11.45 13.28 1.93
N LEU A 58 12.32 13.85 2.76
CA LEU A 58 12.46 13.44 4.15
C LEU A 58 11.19 13.77 4.96
N ARG A 59 10.56 14.92 4.72
CA ARG A 59 9.25 15.26 5.30
C ARG A 59 8.18 14.25 4.92
N ALA A 60 8.12 13.86 3.65
CA ALA A 60 7.18 12.84 3.19
C ALA A 60 7.40 11.49 3.90
N ALA A 61 8.64 11.03 3.99
CA ALA A 61 8.98 9.80 4.70
C ALA A 61 8.62 9.90 6.20
N GLN A 62 8.90 11.04 6.83
CA GLN A 62 8.55 11.32 8.22
C GLN A 62 7.04 11.24 8.45
N ILE A 63 6.23 11.87 7.57
CA ILE A 63 4.77 11.81 7.68
C ILE A 63 4.27 10.37 7.52
N LEU A 64 4.78 9.63 6.53
CA LEU A 64 4.40 8.22 6.32
C LEU A 64 4.67 7.37 7.56
N ILE A 65 5.86 7.49 8.14
CA ILE A 65 6.25 6.75 9.35
C ILE A 65 5.44 7.21 10.57
N SER A 66 5.13 8.50 10.67
CA SER A 66 4.32 9.05 11.79
C SER A 66 2.90 8.48 11.85
N LEU A 67 2.37 7.95 10.74
CA LEU A 67 1.09 7.21 10.73
C LEU A 67 1.13 5.99 11.67
N ASN A 68 2.32 5.54 12.06
CA ASN A 68 2.59 4.48 13.03
C ASN A 68 1.79 3.20 12.77
N ARG A 69 1.66 2.84 11.49
CA ARG A 69 0.98 1.61 11.08
C ARG A 69 1.77 0.40 11.60
N PRO A 70 1.09 -0.70 11.99
CA PRO A 70 1.74 -1.95 12.39
C PRO A 70 2.74 -2.52 11.37
N GLY A 71 2.58 -2.18 10.08
CA GLY A 71 3.51 -2.56 9.03
C GLY A 71 3.45 -1.65 7.82
N TYR A 72 4.56 -1.60 7.09
CA TYR A 72 4.68 -0.86 5.84
C TYR A 72 5.25 -1.74 4.74
N GLN A 73 4.79 -1.51 3.52
CA GLN A 73 5.49 -1.89 2.30
C GLN A 73 5.73 -0.64 1.48
N ILE A 74 6.97 -0.17 1.39
CA ILE A 74 7.30 1.03 0.63
C ILE A 74 8.04 0.61 -0.63
N THR A 75 7.44 0.93 -1.78
CA THR A 75 7.99 0.62 -3.09
C THR A 75 8.42 1.90 -3.78
N LEU A 76 9.74 2.14 -3.84
CA LEU A 76 10.33 3.30 -4.51
C LEU A 76 10.36 3.05 -6.03
N TYR A 77 9.73 3.93 -6.79
CA TYR A 77 9.66 3.85 -8.24
C TYR A 77 9.65 5.25 -8.88
N GLY A 78 9.30 5.35 -10.16
CA GLY A 78 9.08 6.61 -10.87
C GLY A 78 9.39 6.46 -12.36
N GLY A 79 10.12 7.43 -12.90
CA GLY A 79 11.01 7.23 -14.04
C GLY A 79 12.13 6.26 -13.67
N GLU A 80 13.36 6.74 -13.54
CA GLU A 80 14.45 5.95 -12.94
C GLU A 80 14.81 6.49 -11.56
N PRO A 81 14.36 5.84 -10.46
CA PRO A 81 14.51 6.40 -9.11
C PRO A 81 15.97 6.52 -8.69
N THR A 82 16.84 5.61 -9.13
CA THR A 82 18.27 5.64 -8.77
C THR A 82 19.02 6.85 -9.36
N TYR A 83 18.37 7.63 -10.24
CA TYR A 83 18.90 8.90 -10.74
C TYR A 83 18.51 10.12 -9.91
N HIS A 84 17.58 9.99 -8.96
CA HIS A 84 17.27 11.06 -8.01
C HIS A 84 18.50 11.33 -7.12
N PRO A 85 18.99 12.59 -7.00
CA PRO A 85 20.18 12.91 -6.21
C PRO A 85 20.08 12.46 -4.74
N HIS A 86 18.86 12.50 -4.20
CA HIS A 86 18.53 12.14 -2.83
C HIS A 86 17.95 10.73 -2.64
N PHE A 87 18.15 9.83 -3.61
CA PHE A 87 17.66 8.45 -3.49
C PHE A 87 18.23 7.75 -2.24
N LEU A 88 19.55 7.84 -2.04
CA LEU A 88 20.23 7.21 -0.90
C LEU A 88 19.83 7.87 0.43
N ASP A 89 19.58 9.19 0.43
CA ASP A 89 19.12 9.91 1.63
C ASP A 89 17.76 9.38 2.13
N ILE A 90 16.80 9.15 1.22
CA ILE A 90 15.50 8.55 1.59
C ILE A 90 15.70 7.12 2.08
N LEU A 91 16.52 6.34 1.38
CA LEU A 91 16.76 4.94 1.73
C LEU A 91 17.34 4.81 3.14
N GLU A 92 18.35 5.62 3.47
CA GLU A 92 18.97 5.69 4.79
C GLU A 92 17.95 6.12 5.85
N TYR A 93 17.14 7.15 5.59
CA TYR A 93 16.10 7.58 6.51
C TYR A 93 15.08 6.47 6.83
N LEU A 94 14.58 5.78 5.79
CA LEU A 94 13.60 4.70 5.98
C LEU A 94 14.19 3.55 6.80
N ILE A 95 15.47 3.22 6.62
CA ILE A 95 16.15 2.15 7.35
C ILE A 95 16.35 2.54 8.83
N VAL A 96 16.83 3.75 9.09
CA VAL A 96 17.13 4.23 10.46
C VAL A 96 15.87 4.52 11.26
N SER A 97 14.71 4.69 10.61
CA SER A 97 13.44 4.99 11.29
C SER A 97 12.94 3.90 12.26
N GLU A 98 13.52 2.69 12.20
CA GLU A 98 13.09 1.49 12.96
C GLU A 98 11.62 1.07 12.75
N ALA A 99 10.90 1.73 11.84
CA ALA A 99 9.55 1.37 11.49
C ALA A 99 9.53 -0.01 10.80
N PRO A 100 8.45 -0.81 10.97
CA PRO A 100 8.34 -2.17 10.42
C PRO A 100 8.11 -2.16 8.90
N ILE A 101 9.15 -1.78 8.14
CA ILE A 101 9.10 -1.54 6.70
C ILE A 101 9.66 -2.74 5.93
N LEU A 102 8.91 -3.21 4.93
CA LEU A 102 9.46 -3.97 3.82
C LEU A 102 9.77 -3.01 2.66
N LEU A 103 11.05 -2.84 2.35
CA LEU A 103 11.47 -1.97 1.26
C LEU A 103 11.48 -2.73 -0.07
N ARG A 104 10.96 -2.07 -1.11
CA ARG A 104 10.99 -2.51 -2.50
C ARG A 104 11.48 -1.37 -3.40
N MET A 105 12.12 -1.69 -4.52
CA MET A 105 12.31 -0.71 -5.60
C MET A 105 12.14 -1.31 -6.99
N TYR A 106 11.70 -0.48 -7.93
CA TYR A 106 11.80 -0.74 -9.36
C TYR A 106 12.95 0.09 -9.94
N THR A 107 13.84 -0.54 -10.72
CA THR A 107 14.94 0.17 -11.40
C THR A 107 15.24 -0.50 -12.74
N ASN A 108 15.66 0.27 -13.73
CA ASN A 108 16.16 -0.27 -15.00
C ASN A 108 17.60 -0.83 -14.89
N GLY A 109 18.26 -0.71 -13.74
CA GLY A 109 19.59 -1.25 -13.48
C GLY A 109 20.73 -0.54 -14.22
N SER A 110 20.49 0.66 -14.77
CA SER A 110 21.48 1.35 -15.60
C SER A 110 22.48 2.21 -14.81
N ARG A 111 22.29 2.37 -13.49
CA ARG A 111 23.27 3.07 -12.65
C ARG A 111 24.58 2.30 -12.55
N SER A 112 25.63 3.00 -12.13
CA SER A 112 26.96 2.43 -12.03
C SER A 112 27.03 1.38 -10.92
N PRO A 113 27.88 0.34 -11.05
CA PRO A 113 28.12 -0.62 -9.98
C PRO A 113 28.45 0.03 -8.62
N GLN A 114 29.20 1.13 -8.62
CA GLN A 114 29.55 1.87 -7.40
C GLN A 114 28.33 2.45 -6.67
N PHE A 115 27.27 2.79 -7.39
CA PHE A 115 26.02 3.21 -6.75
C PHE A 115 25.37 2.03 -6.02
N PHE A 116 25.35 0.85 -6.65
CA PHE A 116 24.80 -0.36 -6.04
C PHE A 116 25.65 -0.85 -4.86
N GLU A 117 26.98 -0.68 -4.89
CA GLU A 117 27.87 -0.94 -3.74
C GLU A 117 27.46 -0.12 -2.52
N LYS A 118 27.30 1.20 -2.68
CA LYS A 118 26.84 2.08 -1.59
C LYS A 118 25.46 1.71 -1.07
N MET A 119 24.55 1.36 -1.98
CA MET A 119 23.20 0.93 -1.60
C MET A 119 23.22 -0.38 -0.82
N ILE A 120 24.06 -1.35 -1.21
CA ILE A 120 24.29 -2.61 -0.46
C ILE A 120 24.85 -2.32 0.92
N GLU A 121 25.78 -1.37 1.06
CA GLU A 121 26.34 -0.98 2.35
C GLU A 121 25.26 -0.40 3.29
N ILE A 122 24.42 0.49 2.78
CA ILE A 122 23.32 1.12 3.54
C ILE A 122 22.26 0.08 3.96
N THR A 123 21.98 -0.90 3.10
CA THR A 123 20.86 -1.86 3.27
C THR A 123 21.27 -3.18 3.91
N ARG A 124 22.52 -3.31 4.38
CA ARG A 124 23.13 -4.58 4.82
C ARG A 124 22.25 -5.40 5.77
N ASP A 125 21.64 -4.74 6.74
CA ASP A 125 20.87 -5.39 7.82
C ASP A 125 19.35 -5.27 7.62
N THR A 126 18.90 -4.73 6.48
CA THR A 126 17.48 -4.50 6.19
C THR A 126 17.04 -5.32 4.97
N PRO A 127 15.96 -6.12 5.07
CA PRO A 127 15.40 -6.82 3.93
C PRO A 127 15.00 -5.84 2.81
N PHE A 128 15.78 -5.83 1.73
CA PHE A 128 15.51 -5.01 0.55
C PHE A 128 15.24 -5.89 -0.68
N ARG A 129 14.12 -5.60 -1.35
CA ARG A 129 13.68 -6.33 -2.54
C ARG A 129 13.81 -5.45 -3.78
N ILE A 130 14.43 -5.96 -4.82
CA ILE A 130 14.70 -5.17 -6.02
C ILE A 130 14.07 -5.85 -7.23
N ILE A 131 13.31 -5.07 -8.00
CA ILE A 131 12.80 -5.47 -9.31
C ILE A 131 13.59 -4.70 -10.37
N PHE A 132 14.45 -5.41 -11.09
CA PHE A 132 15.18 -4.90 -12.24
C PHE A 132 14.34 -5.03 -13.51
N SER A 133 13.94 -3.91 -14.09
CA SER A 133 13.19 -3.85 -15.34
C SER A 133 14.16 -3.84 -16.54
N LEU A 134 14.29 -4.97 -17.22
CA LEU A 134 15.15 -5.13 -18.39
C LEU A 134 14.48 -4.56 -19.64
N GLN A 135 14.86 -3.32 -19.98
CA GLN A 135 14.34 -2.61 -21.14
C GLN A 135 15.21 -2.84 -22.38
N LEU A 136 14.76 -3.71 -23.29
CA LEU A 136 15.57 -4.20 -24.43
C LEU A 136 16.09 -3.11 -25.36
N GLU A 137 15.39 -1.99 -25.51
CA GLU A 137 15.78 -0.87 -26.38
C GLU A 137 17.06 -0.18 -25.91
N TYR A 138 17.31 -0.11 -24.59
CA TYR A 138 18.37 0.72 -24.01
C TYR A 138 19.35 -0.03 -23.10
N ALA A 139 18.99 -1.22 -22.64
CA ALA A 139 19.74 -1.94 -21.62
C ALA A 139 21.20 -2.22 -22.05
N LYS A 140 22.13 -1.78 -21.19
CA LYS A 140 23.54 -2.19 -21.23
C LYS A 140 23.66 -3.53 -20.50
N PHE A 141 23.44 -4.63 -21.22
CA PHE A 141 23.17 -5.93 -20.63
C PHE A 141 24.29 -6.47 -19.71
N GLU A 142 25.56 -6.22 -20.04
CA GLU A 142 26.68 -6.61 -19.17
C GLU A 142 26.65 -5.88 -17.82
N ASN A 143 26.37 -4.57 -17.81
CA ASN A 143 26.18 -3.82 -16.58
C ASN A 143 24.97 -4.34 -15.80
N PHE A 144 23.87 -4.63 -16.51
CA PHE A 144 22.65 -5.15 -15.93
C PHE A 144 22.86 -6.50 -15.23
N LYS A 145 23.55 -7.46 -15.87
CA LYS A 145 23.97 -8.72 -15.24
C LYS A 145 24.86 -8.47 -14.02
N ARG A 146 25.84 -7.57 -14.16
CA ARG A 146 26.78 -7.26 -13.07
C ARG A 146 26.08 -6.74 -11.82
N VAL A 147 25.11 -5.83 -11.95
CA VAL A 147 24.37 -5.29 -10.78
C VAL A 147 23.44 -6.34 -10.16
N ILE A 148 22.88 -7.26 -10.95
CA ILE A 148 22.14 -8.41 -10.43
C ILE A 148 23.05 -9.32 -9.62
N GLU A 149 24.23 -9.67 -10.14
CA GLU A 149 25.23 -10.49 -9.42
C GLU A 149 25.62 -9.86 -8.09
N MET A 150 25.90 -8.55 -8.09
CA MET A 150 26.31 -7.83 -6.88
C MET A 150 25.21 -7.81 -5.83
N THR A 151 23.98 -7.47 -6.23
CA THR A 151 22.86 -7.33 -5.29
C THR A 151 22.35 -8.69 -4.80
N ALA A 152 22.23 -9.69 -5.68
CA ALA A 152 21.89 -11.06 -5.28
C ALA A 152 22.98 -11.68 -4.40
N GLY A 153 24.26 -11.44 -4.71
CA GLY A 153 25.41 -11.89 -3.91
C GLY A 153 25.44 -11.26 -2.50
N ALA A 154 24.86 -10.08 -2.33
CA ALA A 154 24.67 -9.43 -1.03
C ALA A 154 23.46 -9.97 -0.24
N GLY A 155 22.76 -11.00 -0.74
CA GLY A 155 21.62 -11.62 -0.05
C GLY A 155 20.27 -10.92 -0.27
N MET A 156 20.21 -9.92 -1.15
CA MET A 156 18.96 -9.25 -1.48
C MET A 156 18.03 -10.15 -2.30
N SER A 157 16.72 -9.97 -2.15
CA SER A 157 15.76 -10.68 -2.99
C SER A 157 15.60 -9.94 -4.32
N ILE A 158 16.07 -10.55 -5.40
CA ILE A 158 16.12 -9.93 -6.72
C ILE A 158 15.09 -10.54 -7.66
N ALA A 159 14.42 -9.68 -8.42
CA ALA A 159 13.56 -10.04 -9.53
C ALA A 159 13.99 -9.33 -10.80
N VAL A 160 13.90 -10.01 -11.94
CA VAL A 160 14.13 -9.44 -13.27
C VAL A 160 12.81 -9.46 -14.04
N SER A 161 12.35 -8.28 -14.47
CA SER A 161 11.20 -8.14 -15.35
C SER A 161 11.66 -7.77 -16.74
N LEU A 162 11.56 -8.71 -17.68
CA LEU A 162 11.89 -8.47 -19.08
C LEU A 162 10.65 -7.96 -19.81
N THR A 163 10.72 -6.74 -20.36
CA THR A 163 9.68 -6.23 -21.26
C THR A 163 9.97 -6.74 -22.67
N PHE A 164 9.16 -7.68 -23.14
CA PHE A 164 9.27 -8.23 -24.48
C PHE A 164 8.85 -7.20 -25.51
N LEU A 165 9.54 -7.16 -26.64
CA LEU A 165 9.14 -6.37 -27.80
C LEU A 165 9.23 -7.25 -29.05
N PRO A 166 8.15 -7.38 -29.83
CA PRO A 166 8.15 -8.12 -31.09
C PRO A 166 9.29 -7.74 -32.04
N THR A 167 9.64 -6.46 -32.09
CA THR A 167 10.72 -5.92 -32.94
C THR A 167 12.12 -6.30 -32.44
N LEU A 168 12.25 -6.77 -31.20
CA LEU A 168 13.51 -7.15 -30.56
C LEU A 168 13.52 -8.62 -30.09
N ARG A 169 12.71 -9.48 -30.72
CA ARG A 169 12.59 -10.92 -30.43
C ARG A 169 13.91 -11.65 -30.21
N GLU A 170 14.80 -11.60 -31.18
CA GLU A 170 16.09 -12.30 -31.12
C GLU A 170 16.95 -11.82 -29.95
N LYS A 171 16.89 -10.52 -29.65
CA LYS A 171 17.56 -9.93 -28.49
C LYS A 171 16.94 -10.41 -27.18
N ALA A 172 15.60 -10.49 -27.11
CA ALA A 172 14.88 -11.00 -25.95
C ALA A 172 15.24 -12.46 -25.66
N ARG A 173 15.26 -13.31 -26.70
CA ARG A 173 15.65 -14.72 -26.63
C ARG A 173 17.08 -14.88 -26.11
N LYS A 174 18.04 -14.22 -26.77
CA LYS A 174 19.45 -14.22 -26.35
C LYS A 174 19.62 -13.81 -24.89
N TYR A 175 19.02 -12.69 -24.48
CA TYR A 175 19.17 -12.21 -23.10
C TYR A 175 18.49 -13.14 -22.08
N THR A 176 17.39 -13.78 -22.46
CA THR A 176 16.73 -14.78 -21.60
C THR A 176 17.60 -16.01 -21.41
N ASP A 177 18.27 -16.50 -22.45
CA ASP A 177 19.20 -17.63 -22.35
C ASP A 177 20.40 -17.29 -21.45
N GLU A 178 20.96 -16.10 -21.59
CA GLU A 178 22.04 -15.62 -20.72
C GLU A 178 21.58 -15.44 -19.26
N LEU A 179 20.37 -14.94 -19.03
CA LEU A 179 19.78 -14.85 -17.69
C LEU A 179 19.49 -16.23 -17.10
N LEU A 180 19.03 -17.21 -17.88
CA LEU A 180 18.88 -18.58 -17.43
C LEU A 180 20.23 -19.16 -16.99
N ALA A 181 21.29 -18.96 -17.79
CA ALA A 181 22.64 -19.39 -17.44
C ALA A 181 23.16 -18.72 -16.15
N LEU A 182 22.83 -17.44 -15.94
CA LEU A 182 23.15 -16.72 -14.71
C LEU A 182 22.35 -17.26 -13.52
N ARG A 183 21.06 -17.56 -13.72
CA ARG A 183 20.14 -18.08 -12.69
C ARG A 183 20.58 -19.45 -12.15
N MET A 184 21.29 -20.24 -12.95
CA MET A 184 21.91 -21.49 -12.49
C MET A 184 23.02 -21.26 -11.44
N LYS A 185 23.56 -20.05 -11.34
CA LYS A 185 24.66 -19.69 -10.43
C LYS A 185 24.20 -18.86 -9.24
N ILE A 186 23.25 -17.96 -9.45
CA ILE A 186 22.76 -17.03 -8.42
C ILE A 186 21.23 -17.02 -8.37
N PRO A 187 20.61 -16.86 -7.18
CA PRO A 187 19.16 -16.89 -7.06
C PRO A 187 18.54 -15.54 -7.42
N PHE A 188 17.60 -15.54 -8.37
CA PHE A 188 16.70 -14.41 -8.63
C PHE A 188 15.41 -14.90 -9.28
N PHE A 189 14.35 -14.11 -9.17
CA PHE A 189 13.07 -14.37 -9.82
C PHE A 189 13.06 -13.74 -11.21
N MET A 190 12.32 -14.32 -12.16
CA MET A 190 12.15 -13.69 -13.47
C MET A 190 10.69 -13.77 -13.93
N ASN A 191 10.23 -12.69 -14.56
CA ASN A 191 9.04 -12.72 -15.39
C ASN A 191 9.33 -12.07 -16.75
N ILE A 192 8.49 -12.40 -17.72
CA ILE A 192 8.47 -11.79 -19.04
C ILE A 192 7.10 -11.14 -19.19
N SER A 193 7.11 -9.84 -19.43
CA SER A 193 5.93 -9.00 -19.58
C SER A 193 5.82 -8.55 -21.04
N PHE A 194 4.61 -8.56 -21.57
CA PHE A 194 4.32 -8.04 -22.91
C PHE A 194 4.03 -6.54 -22.84
N PRO A 195 4.30 -5.78 -23.91
CA PRO A 195 3.98 -4.37 -23.93
C PRO A 195 2.47 -4.21 -23.89
N TRP A 196 2.00 -3.25 -23.09
CA TRP A 196 0.60 -2.88 -23.02
C TRP A 196 0.37 -1.70 -23.97
N ASP A 197 -0.44 -1.88 -25.00
CA ASP A 197 -0.94 -0.76 -25.78
C ASP A 197 -2.07 -0.09 -25.00
N ILE A 198 -1.74 1.07 -24.41
CA ILE A 198 -2.67 1.83 -23.57
C ILE A 198 -3.78 2.45 -24.43
N ALA A 199 -3.51 2.77 -25.70
CA ALA A 199 -4.47 3.43 -26.57
C ALA A 199 -5.59 2.47 -27.01
N ASN A 200 -5.24 1.21 -27.31
CA ASN A 200 -6.21 0.21 -27.75
C ASN A 200 -6.59 -0.80 -26.66
N GLY A 201 -5.95 -0.76 -25.48
CA GLY A 201 -6.21 -1.69 -24.38
C GLY A 201 -5.78 -3.13 -24.68
N VAL A 202 -4.83 -3.32 -25.60
CA VAL A 202 -4.37 -4.64 -26.05
C VAL A 202 -2.98 -4.94 -25.48
N MET A 203 -2.83 -6.08 -24.82
CA MET A 203 -1.51 -6.59 -24.46
C MET A 203 -0.90 -7.40 -25.60
N GLY A 204 0.40 -7.26 -25.81
CA GLY A 204 1.13 -8.08 -26.78
C GLY A 204 0.85 -7.72 -28.23
N GLU A 205 0.50 -6.45 -28.50
CA GLU A 205 0.39 -5.97 -29.88
C GLU A 205 1.64 -6.34 -30.69
N GLY A 206 1.43 -6.97 -31.85
CA GLY A 206 2.50 -7.44 -32.74
C GLY A 206 3.16 -8.76 -32.33
N CYS A 207 2.75 -9.41 -31.22
CA CYS A 207 3.22 -10.74 -30.84
C CYS A 207 2.57 -11.84 -31.70
N ILE A 208 3.30 -12.94 -31.91
CA ILE A 208 2.83 -14.14 -32.62
C ILE A 208 2.76 -15.33 -31.67
N ASP A 209 2.09 -16.42 -32.06
CA ASP A 209 1.92 -17.62 -31.23
C ASP A 209 3.26 -18.19 -30.74
N GLU A 210 4.31 -18.12 -31.56
CA GLU A 210 5.66 -18.55 -31.16
C GLU A 210 6.24 -17.70 -30.02
N ASP A 211 5.87 -16.43 -29.90
CA ASP A 211 6.33 -15.56 -28.81
C ASP A 211 5.69 -15.99 -27.47
N PHE A 212 4.41 -16.32 -27.50
CA PHE A 212 3.70 -16.82 -26.33
C PHE A 212 4.21 -18.20 -25.91
N ALA A 213 4.42 -19.10 -26.87
CA ALA A 213 5.02 -20.41 -26.62
C ALA A 213 6.44 -20.29 -26.04
N TRP A 214 7.27 -19.39 -26.60
CA TRP A 214 8.60 -19.10 -26.08
C TRP A 214 8.58 -18.52 -24.67
N CYS A 215 7.68 -17.57 -24.39
CA CYS A 215 7.51 -16.96 -23.08
C CYS A 215 7.14 -18.01 -22.03
N LYS A 216 6.17 -18.89 -22.35
CA LYS A 216 5.78 -20.01 -21.49
C LYS A 216 6.95 -20.96 -21.25
N ALA A 217 7.66 -21.38 -22.30
CA ALA A 217 8.80 -22.29 -22.18
C ALA A 217 9.92 -21.69 -21.31
N SER A 218 10.17 -20.38 -21.44
CA SER A 218 11.15 -19.64 -20.64
C SER A 218 10.74 -19.60 -19.17
N ARG A 219 9.47 -19.29 -18.86
CA ARG A 219 8.94 -19.34 -17.49
C ARG A 219 9.07 -20.75 -16.88
N ASP A 220 8.73 -21.78 -17.63
CA ASP A 220 8.85 -23.18 -17.21
C ASP A 220 10.32 -23.57 -16.96
N ALA A 221 11.26 -23.05 -17.74
CA ALA A 221 12.70 -23.24 -17.52
C ALA A 221 13.18 -22.57 -16.22
N PHE A 222 12.79 -21.32 -15.96
CA PHE A 222 13.10 -20.63 -14.70
C PHE A 222 12.50 -21.34 -13.48
N ALA A 223 11.25 -21.79 -13.58
CA ALA A 223 10.55 -22.47 -12.49
C ALA A 223 11.17 -23.83 -12.11
N ARG A 224 11.84 -24.50 -13.07
CA ARG A 224 12.56 -25.75 -12.82
C ARG A 224 13.85 -25.57 -12.01
N ILE A 225 14.40 -24.37 -11.97
CA ILE A 225 15.60 -24.08 -11.17
C ILE A 225 15.16 -23.80 -9.73
N PRO A 226 15.57 -24.61 -8.73
CA PRO A 226 15.16 -24.42 -7.35
C PRO A 226 15.50 -23.03 -6.82
N MET A 227 14.62 -22.49 -5.97
CA MET A 227 14.85 -21.23 -5.25
C MET A 227 15.10 -21.53 -3.77
N PRO A 228 16.06 -20.83 -3.13
CA PRO A 228 16.20 -20.89 -1.67
C PRO A 228 14.89 -20.51 -0.97
N SER A 229 14.44 -21.32 -0.02
CA SER A 229 13.13 -21.17 0.64
C SER A 229 12.96 -19.88 1.45
N HIS A 230 14.07 -19.29 1.91
CA HIS A 230 14.11 -18.03 2.64
C HIS A 230 13.90 -16.82 1.71
N LEU A 231 14.18 -16.94 0.41
CA LEU A 231 13.95 -15.86 -0.55
C LEU A 231 12.48 -15.82 -0.95
N LYS A 232 11.88 -14.65 -0.81
CA LYS A 232 10.49 -14.38 -1.23
C LYS A 232 10.49 -13.49 -2.46
N SER A 233 9.63 -13.81 -3.43
CA SER A 233 9.54 -13.08 -4.68
C SER A 233 9.26 -11.58 -4.46
N PRO A 234 10.09 -10.68 -5.02
CA PRO A 234 9.83 -9.24 -5.05
C PRO A 234 8.58 -8.83 -5.82
N PHE A 235 8.04 -9.70 -6.68
CA PHE A 235 6.83 -9.42 -7.46
C PHE A 235 5.57 -9.37 -6.62
N PHE A 236 5.54 -10.05 -5.46
CA PHE A 236 4.36 -10.09 -4.62
C PHE A 236 4.41 -9.03 -3.51
N THR A 237 3.26 -8.39 -3.32
CA THR A 237 2.98 -7.48 -2.21
C THR A 237 2.79 -8.26 -0.90
N ARG A 238 3.06 -7.60 0.24
CA ARG A 238 2.74 -8.07 1.59
C ARG A 238 1.26 -8.00 1.92
N VAL A 239 0.55 -7.14 1.21
CA VAL A 239 -0.88 -6.90 1.41
C VAL A 239 -1.64 -8.03 0.72
N LEU A 240 -2.53 -8.68 1.44
CA LEU A 240 -3.21 -9.88 0.96
C LEU A 240 -4.36 -9.55 0.02
N SER A 241 -4.87 -10.61 -0.61
CA SER A 241 -6.10 -10.56 -1.37
C SER A 241 -7.04 -11.58 -0.75
N ASP A 242 -8.09 -11.09 -0.09
CA ASP A 242 -9.09 -11.92 0.55
C ASP A 242 -10.40 -11.83 -0.25
N ILE A 243 -10.47 -12.67 -1.30
CA ILE A 243 -11.67 -12.78 -2.13
C ILE A 243 -12.78 -13.40 -1.30
N THR A 244 -13.93 -12.72 -1.25
CA THR A 244 -15.16 -13.28 -0.67
C THR A 244 -16.20 -13.44 -1.77
N ILE A 245 -16.79 -14.63 -1.80
CA ILE A 245 -17.83 -15.02 -2.74
C ILE A 245 -19.17 -15.16 -2.02
N GLU A 246 -20.25 -14.82 -2.71
CA GLU A 246 -21.61 -15.11 -2.32
C GLU A 246 -22.28 -15.92 -3.44
N HIS A 247 -22.68 -17.15 -3.11
CA HIS A 247 -23.32 -18.05 -4.05
C HIS A 247 -24.48 -18.75 -3.34
N GLU A 248 -25.67 -18.74 -3.97
CA GLU A 248 -26.90 -19.33 -3.41
C GLU A 248 -27.23 -18.86 -1.98
N GLY A 249 -26.98 -17.58 -1.68
CA GLY A 249 -27.25 -16.98 -0.35
C GLY A 249 -26.26 -17.41 0.75
N LYS A 250 -25.15 -18.05 0.38
CA LYS A 250 -24.05 -18.38 1.30
C LYS A 250 -22.81 -17.56 0.96
N ARG A 251 -22.25 -16.89 1.98
CA ARG A 251 -21.02 -16.12 1.87
C ARG A 251 -19.83 -16.96 2.35
N LYS A 252 -18.74 -16.98 1.57
CA LYS A 252 -17.50 -17.73 1.86
C LYS A 252 -16.29 -16.88 1.48
N SER A 253 -15.36 -16.72 2.41
CA SER A 253 -14.04 -16.17 2.11
C SER A 253 -13.11 -17.29 1.64
N LEU A 254 -12.37 -17.04 0.57
CA LEU A 254 -11.41 -17.99 0.02
C LEU A 254 -10.11 -17.97 0.84
N ASP A 255 -9.38 -19.08 0.83
CA ASP A 255 -8.03 -19.09 1.41
C ASP A 255 -7.11 -18.17 0.58
N PRO A 256 -6.16 -17.44 1.20
CA PRO A 256 -5.24 -16.56 0.46
C PRO A 256 -4.51 -17.25 -0.71
N ALA A 257 -4.19 -18.55 -0.62
CA ALA A 257 -3.59 -19.29 -1.71
C ALA A 257 -4.57 -19.51 -2.88
N GLU A 258 -5.86 -19.68 -2.61
CA GLU A 258 -6.92 -19.79 -3.62
C GLU A 258 -7.19 -18.43 -4.26
N SER A 259 -7.27 -17.35 -3.47
CA SER A 259 -7.35 -15.97 -3.96
C SER A 259 -6.18 -15.67 -4.90
N LEU A 260 -4.95 -16.01 -4.48
CA LEU A 260 -3.75 -15.85 -5.29
C LEU A 260 -3.79 -16.71 -6.57
N GLN A 261 -4.36 -17.92 -6.55
CA GLN A 261 -4.51 -18.74 -7.76
C GLN A 261 -5.50 -18.14 -8.75
N ILE A 262 -6.58 -17.55 -8.26
CA ILE A 262 -7.50 -16.78 -9.10
C ILE A 262 -6.71 -15.63 -9.71
N GLU A 263 -6.03 -14.84 -8.89
CA GLU A 263 -5.26 -13.67 -9.31
C GLU A 263 -4.04 -13.98 -10.20
N SER A 264 -3.42 -15.15 -10.06
CA SER A 264 -2.19 -15.55 -10.78
C SER A 264 -2.43 -16.39 -12.03
N LYS A 265 -3.65 -16.93 -12.23
CA LYS A 265 -4.10 -17.39 -13.56
C LYS A 265 -4.15 -16.23 -14.56
N TYR A 266 -4.02 -15.00 -14.08
CA TYR A 266 -3.98 -13.75 -14.83
C TYR A 266 -2.53 -13.33 -15.08
N ASP A 267 -1.90 -13.95 -16.06
CA ASP A 267 -0.46 -13.82 -16.33
C ASP A 267 -0.10 -12.69 -17.32
N GLY A 268 -1.02 -11.76 -17.56
CA GLY A 268 -0.84 -10.63 -18.48
C GLY A 268 -0.66 -11.04 -19.94
N ILE A 269 -0.96 -12.30 -20.30
CA ILE A 269 -0.85 -12.81 -21.67
C ILE A 269 -2.21 -12.85 -22.37
N SER A 270 -3.30 -13.12 -21.64
CA SER A 270 -4.65 -13.12 -22.22
C SER A 270 -5.48 -11.94 -21.70
N SER A 271 -5.84 -11.02 -22.59
CA SER A 271 -6.74 -9.89 -22.31
C SER A 271 -8.16 -10.32 -21.90
N GLN A 272 -8.49 -11.60 -21.98
CA GLN A 272 -9.80 -12.15 -21.67
C GLN A 272 -10.00 -12.51 -20.18
N GLN A 273 -8.99 -12.34 -19.32
CA GLN A 273 -9.06 -12.85 -17.94
C GLN A 273 -8.66 -11.88 -16.84
N ASN A 274 -8.33 -10.60 -17.09
CA ASN A 274 -8.04 -9.70 -15.97
C ASN A 274 -9.27 -9.57 -15.05
N PRO A 275 -9.09 -9.57 -13.71
CA PRO A 275 -10.20 -9.40 -12.80
C PRO A 275 -10.79 -8.01 -13.01
N SER A 276 -12.08 -8.00 -13.35
CA SER A 276 -12.88 -6.80 -13.43
C SER A 276 -13.59 -6.61 -12.11
N TYR A 277 -13.36 -5.46 -11.49
CA TYR A 277 -14.13 -4.97 -10.35
C TYR A 277 -14.96 -3.77 -10.79
N GLN A 278 -15.41 -3.79 -12.05
CA GLN A 278 -16.37 -2.81 -12.53
C GLN A 278 -17.60 -2.83 -11.62
N ASP A 279 -18.07 -1.64 -11.27
CA ASP A 279 -19.20 -1.39 -10.37
C ASP A 279 -18.96 -1.78 -8.90
N PHE A 280 -17.71 -2.10 -8.51
CA PHE A 280 -17.33 -2.20 -7.11
C PHE A 280 -17.02 -0.81 -6.54
N TYR A 281 -17.14 -0.71 -5.23
CA TYR A 281 -16.76 0.42 -4.41
C TYR A 281 -15.40 0.14 -3.76
N CYS A 282 -14.34 0.80 -4.26
CA CYS A 282 -12.98 0.69 -3.75
C CYS A 282 -12.77 1.64 -2.55
N CYS A 283 -12.11 1.16 -1.50
CA CYS A 283 -11.81 1.92 -0.28
C CYS A 283 -10.48 2.67 -0.42
N GLY A 284 -10.50 3.76 -1.19
CA GLY A 284 -9.32 4.57 -1.51
C GLY A 284 -8.57 5.09 -0.28
N GLY A 285 -7.25 4.89 -0.27
CA GLY A 285 -6.34 5.44 0.74
C GLY A 285 -6.23 4.65 2.05
N THR A 286 -6.92 3.51 2.15
CA THR A 286 -6.97 2.71 3.38
C THR A 286 -5.64 1.97 3.65
N ASN A 287 -5.35 0.93 2.87
CA ASN A 287 -4.12 0.12 2.96
C ASN A 287 -3.21 0.29 1.74
N VAL A 288 -3.63 1.03 0.70
CA VAL A 288 -2.83 1.36 -0.47
C VAL A 288 -2.90 2.86 -0.72
N ILE A 289 -1.73 3.49 -0.89
CA ILE A 289 -1.60 4.85 -1.38
C ILE A 289 -0.55 4.93 -2.49
N HIS A 290 -0.74 5.89 -3.39
CA HIS A 290 0.23 6.24 -4.42
C HIS A 290 0.73 7.66 -4.16
N LEU A 291 2.02 7.78 -3.86
CA LEU A 291 2.69 9.06 -3.65
C LEU A 291 3.45 9.45 -4.92
N GLN A 292 3.09 10.61 -5.48
CA GLN A 292 3.72 11.18 -6.67
C GLN A 292 4.93 12.04 -6.30
N GLU A 293 5.75 12.35 -7.30
CA GLU A 293 7.02 13.07 -7.16
C GLU A 293 6.85 14.49 -6.64
N ASP A 294 5.69 15.11 -6.91
CA ASP A 294 5.31 16.45 -6.49
C ASP A 294 4.66 16.47 -5.08
N GLY A 295 4.62 15.32 -4.41
CA GLY A 295 4.03 15.15 -3.08
C GLY A 295 2.56 14.79 -3.10
N THR A 296 1.89 14.77 -4.25
CA THR A 296 0.46 14.41 -4.35
C THR A 296 0.23 12.98 -3.86
N VAL A 297 -0.75 12.81 -2.97
CA VAL A 297 -1.15 11.50 -2.44
C VAL A 297 -2.48 11.10 -3.06
N LEU A 298 -2.52 9.94 -3.72
CA LEU A 298 -3.73 9.34 -4.29
C LEU A 298 -4.11 8.10 -3.49
N GLY A 299 -5.41 7.83 -3.36
CA GLY A 299 -5.95 6.66 -2.65
C GLY A 299 -5.79 5.31 -3.38
N GLY A 300 -4.92 5.25 -4.39
CA GLY A 300 -4.65 4.09 -5.22
C GLY A 300 -3.83 4.47 -6.44
N VAL A 301 -3.42 3.47 -7.23
CA VAL A 301 -2.56 3.65 -8.42
C VAL A 301 -3.37 3.83 -9.70
N CYS A 302 -4.69 3.60 -9.67
CA CYS A 302 -5.55 3.66 -10.86
C CYS A 302 -6.01 5.09 -11.18
N SER A 303 -6.52 5.29 -12.40
CA SER A 303 -7.08 6.57 -12.85
C SER A 303 -8.35 7.00 -12.10
N SER A 304 -9.08 6.06 -11.49
CA SER A 304 -10.24 6.37 -10.65
C SER A 304 -9.85 6.82 -9.24
N ALA A 305 -8.59 6.65 -8.82
CA ALA A 305 -8.15 7.00 -7.48
C ALA A 305 -8.27 8.51 -7.25
N GLN A 306 -8.89 8.88 -6.12
CA GLN A 306 -9.04 10.27 -5.74
C GLN A 306 -7.81 10.78 -4.97
N ARG A 307 -7.60 12.09 -5.07
CA ARG A 307 -6.55 12.79 -4.31
C ARG A 307 -6.93 12.90 -2.84
N LEU A 308 -6.02 12.49 -1.98
CA LEU A 308 -6.14 12.58 -0.52
C LEU A 308 -5.46 13.83 0.06
N GLY A 309 -4.52 14.43 -0.69
CA GLY A 309 -3.77 15.60 -0.24
C GLY A 309 -2.44 15.74 -0.98
N ASN A 310 -1.53 16.49 -0.40
CA ASN A 310 -0.13 16.59 -0.79
C ASN A 310 0.76 16.50 0.45
N ILE A 311 1.55 15.44 0.57
CA ILE A 311 2.35 15.13 1.75
C ILE A 311 3.48 16.13 2.03
N PHE A 312 3.84 16.98 1.06
CA PHE A 312 4.83 18.03 1.31
C PHE A 312 4.23 19.18 2.12
N PHE A 313 2.91 19.38 2.08
CA PHE A 313 2.24 20.52 2.69
C PHE A 313 1.23 20.12 3.76
N ASP A 314 0.52 19.01 3.55
CA ASP A 314 -0.57 18.56 4.40
C ASP A 314 -0.08 17.69 5.57
N SER A 315 -0.91 17.61 6.61
CA SER A 315 -0.66 16.77 7.78
C SER A 315 -1.05 15.31 7.55
N ALA A 316 -0.53 14.40 8.39
CA ALA A 316 -0.99 13.02 8.45
C ALA A 316 -2.52 12.92 8.65
N THR A 317 -3.08 13.75 9.53
CA THR A 317 -4.53 13.81 9.82
C THR A 317 -5.33 14.13 8.57
N THR A 318 -4.88 15.11 7.78
CA THR A 318 -5.51 15.50 6.52
C THR A 318 -5.60 14.31 5.55
N ILE A 319 -4.50 13.57 5.39
CA ILE A 319 -4.47 12.38 4.52
C ILE A 319 -5.43 11.30 5.02
N ILE A 320 -5.51 11.09 6.34
CA ILE A 320 -6.42 10.11 6.95
C ILE A 320 -7.88 10.51 6.74
N GLU A 321 -8.22 11.78 6.94
CA GLU A 321 -9.60 12.26 6.82
C GLU A 321 -10.16 12.17 5.40
N HIS A 322 -9.29 12.28 4.40
CA HIS A 322 -9.67 12.19 2.99
C HIS A 322 -9.74 10.75 2.44
N MET A 323 -9.44 9.70 3.22
CA MET A 323 -9.75 8.31 2.80
C MET A 323 -11.24 8.21 2.40
N ASN A 324 -11.54 7.52 1.31
CA ASN A 324 -12.86 7.60 0.68
C ASN A 324 -13.29 6.32 -0.02
N VAL A 325 -14.58 6.25 -0.33
CA VAL A 325 -15.15 5.24 -1.21
C VAL A 325 -15.16 5.77 -2.65
N VAL A 326 -14.65 4.97 -3.58
CA VAL A 326 -14.55 5.30 -5.01
C VAL A 326 -15.30 4.25 -5.81
N HIS A 327 -16.29 4.67 -6.60
CA HIS A 327 -16.96 3.78 -7.56
C HIS A 327 -16.03 3.46 -8.73
N CYS A 328 -15.82 2.17 -8.99
CA CYS A 328 -14.94 1.69 -10.03
C CYS A 328 -15.67 1.59 -11.38
N ASN A 329 -15.23 2.37 -12.37
CA ASN A 329 -15.77 2.33 -13.72
C ASN A 329 -14.89 1.53 -14.69
N SER A 330 -13.76 0.99 -14.21
CA SER A 330 -12.81 0.28 -15.07
C SER A 330 -13.25 -1.15 -15.31
N THR A 331 -13.24 -1.56 -16.58
CA THR A 331 -13.50 -2.94 -16.99
C THR A 331 -12.34 -3.88 -16.64
N ILE A 332 -11.17 -3.35 -16.28
CA ILE A 332 -9.95 -4.10 -15.96
C ILE A 332 -9.24 -3.47 -14.75
N CYS A 333 -8.83 -4.27 -13.77
CA CYS A 333 -7.91 -3.83 -12.71
C CYS A 333 -6.45 -3.93 -13.19
N GLY A 334 -5.90 -2.83 -13.73
CA GLY A 334 -4.62 -2.83 -14.45
C GLY A 334 -3.34 -2.77 -13.61
N SER A 335 -3.42 -2.79 -12.27
CA SER A 335 -2.22 -2.73 -11.42
C SER A 335 -2.30 -3.72 -10.26
N VAL A 336 -1.29 -4.57 -10.15
CA VAL A 336 -1.09 -5.51 -9.03
C VAL A 336 -1.04 -4.81 -7.68
N GLU A 337 -0.67 -3.53 -7.64
CA GLU A 337 -0.64 -2.76 -6.39
C GLU A 337 -2.06 -2.37 -5.91
N ASN A 338 -3.07 -2.33 -6.79
CA ASN A 338 -4.47 -2.03 -6.43
C ASN A 338 -5.32 -3.27 -6.15
N ILE A 339 -4.86 -4.44 -6.59
CA ILE A 339 -5.53 -5.71 -6.29
C ILE A 339 -5.80 -5.86 -4.78
N PRO A 340 -4.85 -5.59 -3.87
CA PRO A 340 -5.10 -5.69 -2.44
C PRO A 340 -5.89 -4.53 -1.81
N LEU A 341 -6.24 -3.47 -2.56
CA LEU A 341 -7.09 -2.39 -2.04
C LEU A 341 -8.50 -2.94 -1.74
N PRO A 342 -9.06 -2.80 -0.53
CA PRO A 342 -10.39 -3.27 -0.21
C PRO A 342 -11.42 -2.72 -1.18
N LYS A 343 -12.29 -3.60 -1.65
CA LYS A 343 -13.33 -3.29 -2.61
C LYS A 343 -14.52 -4.19 -2.38
N PHE A 344 -15.71 -3.61 -2.45
CA PHE A 344 -16.97 -4.29 -2.14
C PHE A 344 -17.99 -3.99 -3.23
N ARG A 345 -18.85 -4.97 -3.52
CA ARG A 345 -20.00 -4.75 -4.41
C ARG A 345 -21.09 -3.91 -3.71
N ASN A 346 -21.18 -3.99 -2.38
CA ASN A 346 -22.09 -3.21 -1.57
C ASN A 346 -21.41 -1.91 -1.07
N PHE A 347 -22.11 -0.78 -1.18
CA PHE A 347 -21.61 0.54 -0.78
C PHE A 347 -21.44 0.69 0.74
N ASP A 348 -22.42 0.24 1.52
CA ASP A 348 -22.41 0.34 2.98
C ASP A 348 -21.25 -0.44 3.59
N GLU A 349 -20.90 -1.61 3.01
CA GLU A 349 -19.71 -2.37 3.40
C GLU A 349 -18.42 -1.61 3.11
N ALA A 350 -18.34 -0.91 1.97
CA ALA A 350 -17.19 -0.07 1.64
C ALA A 350 -17.07 1.14 2.58
N GLU A 351 -18.18 1.82 2.90
CA GLU A 351 -18.19 2.93 3.86
C GLU A 351 -17.79 2.50 5.28
N ALA A 352 -18.31 1.35 5.74
CA ALA A 352 -17.93 0.78 7.02
C ALA A 352 -16.43 0.45 7.06
N CYS A 353 -15.89 -0.13 5.97
CA CYS A 353 -14.48 -0.42 5.83
C CYS A 353 -13.63 0.86 5.90
N VAL A 354 -13.96 1.91 5.13
CA VAL A 354 -13.23 3.18 5.16
C VAL A 354 -13.27 3.81 6.55
N SER A 355 -14.43 3.77 7.21
CA SER A 355 -14.61 4.34 8.55
C SER A 355 -13.73 3.65 9.59
N ASP A 356 -13.70 2.31 9.61
CA ASP A 356 -12.84 1.55 10.51
C ASP A 356 -11.35 1.84 10.25
N PHE A 357 -10.92 1.91 8.98
CA PHE A 357 -9.54 2.29 8.66
C PHE A 357 -9.18 3.71 9.14
N LYS A 358 -10.10 4.68 9.04
CA LYS A 358 -9.89 6.04 9.58
C LYS A 358 -9.71 6.01 11.09
N GLU A 359 -10.57 5.30 11.81
CA GLU A 359 -10.49 5.18 13.27
C GLU A 359 -9.18 4.51 13.70
N ARG A 360 -8.78 3.43 13.02
CA ARG A 360 -7.49 2.76 13.26
C ARG A 360 -6.31 3.70 13.03
N ALA A 361 -6.26 4.36 11.88
CA ALA A 361 -5.17 5.27 11.53
C ALA A 361 -5.07 6.44 12.51
N LYS A 362 -6.20 7.03 12.92
CA LYS A 362 -6.24 8.06 13.98
C LYS A 362 -5.71 7.52 15.30
N SER A 363 -6.10 6.33 15.70
CA SER A 363 -5.63 5.70 16.95
C SER A 363 -4.11 5.46 16.92
N TYR A 364 -3.57 4.95 15.82
CA TYR A 364 -2.13 4.72 15.66
C TYR A 364 -1.34 6.02 15.73
N PHE A 365 -1.81 7.05 15.01
CA PHE A 365 -1.18 8.37 14.98
C PHE A 365 -1.20 9.06 16.35
N ILE A 366 -2.36 9.09 17.03
CA ILE A 366 -2.48 9.72 18.36
C ILE A 366 -1.58 9.02 19.37
N LYS A 367 -1.59 7.68 19.42
CA LYS A 367 -0.73 6.91 20.33
C LYS A 367 0.76 7.17 20.07
N HIS A 368 1.14 7.32 18.81
CA HIS A 368 2.52 7.66 18.44
C HIS A 368 2.92 9.04 18.94
N GLN A 369 2.06 10.04 18.74
CA GLN A 369 2.29 11.40 19.22
C GLN A 369 2.38 11.45 20.76
N GLU A 370 1.50 10.71 21.46
CA GLU A 370 1.55 10.57 22.92
C GLU A 370 2.87 9.95 23.39
N ALA A 371 3.24 8.80 22.84
CA ALA A 371 4.49 8.12 23.18
C ALA A 371 5.72 9.01 22.89
N TYR A 372 5.73 9.74 21.78
CA TYR A 372 6.81 10.67 21.46
C TYR A 372 6.91 11.78 22.51
N LEU A 373 5.81 12.44 22.87
CA LEU A 373 5.79 13.49 23.88
C LEU A 373 6.25 13.01 25.28
N ASP A 374 6.06 11.73 25.59
CA ASP A 374 6.51 11.12 26.84
C ASP A 374 8.02 10.84 26.86
N THR A 375 8.67 10.73 25.69
CA THR A 375 10.14 10.57 25.58
C THR A 375 10.91 11.88 25.71
N LEU A 376 10.24 13.02 25.52
CA LEU A 376 10.90 14.33 25.49
C LEU A 376 11.25 14.83 26.90
N SER A 377 12.51 15.21 27.08
CA SER A 377 12.94 15.88 28.30
C SER A 377 12.37 17.30 28.37
N ARG A 378 12.46 17.91 29.55
CA ARG A 378 12.10 19.32 29.74
C ARG A 378 12.89 20.25 28.81
N ALA A 379 14.14 19.91 28.50
CA ALA A 379 14.98 20.68 27.58
C ALA A 379 14.48 20.57 26.13
N ASP A 380 14.09 19.37 25.70
CA ASP A 380 13.59 19.12 24.35
C ASP A 380 12.25 19.84 24.11
N LEU A 381 11.35 19.81 25.09
CA LEU A 381 10.08 20.56 25.04
C LEU A 381 10.30 22.08 24.98
N LEU A 382 11.29 22.59 25.73
CA LEU A 382 11.70 23.99 25.68
C LEU A 382 12.24 24.39 24.30
N GLU A 383 13.03 23.53 23.68
CA GLU A 383 13.60 23.76 22.36
C GLU A 383 12.51 23.73 21.28
N ILE A 384 11.60 22.76 21.31
CA ILE A 384 10.45 22.67 20.39
C ILE A 384 9.57 23.92 20.54
N ALA A 385 9.26 24.34 21.76
CA ALA A 385 8.49 25.56 22.00
C ALA A 385 9.21 26.81 21.46
N GLN A 386 10.53 26.89 21.61
CA GLN A 386 11.33 27.99 21.05
C GLN A 386 11.33 27.98 19.52
N GLN A 387 11.40 26.81 18.89
CA GLN A 387 11.35 26.66 17.43
C GLN A 387 9.98 27.06 16.86
N LEU A 388 8.88 26.62 17.49
CA LEU A 388 7.52 26.99 17.10
C LEU A 388 7.30 28.51 17.21
N LEU A 389 7.74 29.11 18.32
CA LEU A 389 7.64 30.55 18.53
C LEU A 389 8.54 31.34 17.58
N ALA A 390 9.71 30.83 17.19
CA ALA A 390 10.55 31.47 16.19
C ALA A 390 9.94 31.42 14.78
N ALA A 391 9.17 30.37 14.47
CA ALA A 391 8.45 30.24 13.21
C ALA A 391 7.20 31.14 13.14
N GLU A 392 6.42 31.23 14.22
CA GLU A 392 5.19 32.03 14.26
C GLU A 392 5.43 33.51 14.66
N TYR A 393 6.43 33.78 15.51
CA TYR A 393 6.71 35.10 16.09
C TYR A 393 8.22 35.41 16.10
N PRO A 394 8.85 35.62 14.93
CA PRO A 394 10.32 35.72 14.77
C PRO A 394 10.99 36.87 15.54
N GLN A 395 10.22 37.82 16.09
CA GLN A 395 10.75 38.95 16.87
C GLN A 395 10.66 38.79 18.40
N GLN A 396 10.07 37.70 18.90
CA GLN A 396 9.93 37.47 20.34
C GLN A 396 10.93 36.42 20.84
N ARG A 397 12.08 36.85 21.38
CA ARG A 397 12.91 36.00 22.24
C ARG A 397 12.28 35.94 23.63
N LEU A 398 11.76 34.78 24.03
CA LEU A 398 11.27 34.55 25.40
C LEU A 398 12.36 34.88 26.43
N ILE A 399 12.04 35.77 27.37
CA ILE A 399 12.88 36.00 28.54
C ILE A 399 12.69 34.80 29.47
N ARG A 400 13.74 34.27 30.11
CA ARG A 400 13.74 33.04 30.96
C ARG A 400 12.51 32.88 31.88
N ARG A 401 11.95 33.99 32.37
CA ARG A 401 10.76 34.03 33.23
C ARG A 401 9.48 33.57 32.51
N GLN A 402 9.26 34.01 31.27
CA GLN A 402 8.08 33.64 30.47
C GLN A 402 8.14 32.17 30.04
N ALA A 403 9.33 31.65 29.77
CA ALA A 403 9.53 30.22 29.51
C ALA A 403 9.18 29.36 30.76
N GLY A 404 9.43 29.89 31.97
CA GLY A 404 9.04 29.26 33.22
C GLY A 404 7.53 29.18 33.43
N GLU A 405 6.81 30.27 33.10
CA GLU A 405 5.34 30.33 33.16
C GLU A 405 4.70 29.39 32.12
N TYR A 406 5.27 29.31 30.91
CA TYR A 406 4.81 28.40 29.87
C TYR A 406 5.04 26.91 30.24
N LEU A 407 6.16 26.60 30.88
CA LEU A 407 6.42 25.25 31.42
C LEU A 407 5.45 24.86 32.54
N GLN A 408 5.08 25.80 33.40
CA GLN A 408 4.04 25.57 34.41
C GLN A 408 2.68 25.34 33.76
N MET A 409 2.34 26.09 32.71
CA MET A 409 1.13 25.87 31.92
C MET A 409 1.13 24.50 31.25
N LEU A 410 2.25 24.08 30.63
CA LEU A 410 2.37 22.76 30.01
C LEU A 410 2.30 21.62 31.02
N GLN A 411 2.90 21.79 32.20
CA GLN A 411 2.77 20.82 33.29
C GLN A 411 1.33 20.75 33.78
N HIS A 412 0.69 21.91 33.96
CA HIS A 412 -0.73 21.96 34.33
C HIS A 412 -1.62 21.28 33.28
N LEU A 413 -1.38 21.51 31.99
CA LEU A 413 -2.09 20.83 30.90
C LEU A 413 -1.80 19.32 30.87
N LYS A 414 -0.58 18.87 31.22
CA LYS A 414 -0.26 17.44 31.38
C LYS A 414 -1.05 16.83 32.54
N ASP A 415 -1.10 17.52 33.68
CA ASP A 415 -1.80 17.06 34.88
C ASP A 415 -3.33 17.07 34.65
N GLU A 416 -3.85 18.11 33.99
CA GLU A 416 -5.25 18.22 33.59
C GLU A 416 -5.61 17.14 32.58
N ARG A 417 -4.73 16.85 31.60
CA ARG A 417 -4.93 15.75 30.64
C ARG A 417 -4.91 14.38 31.32
N ALA A 418 -4.02 14.14 32.28
CA ALA A 418 -4.00 12.90 33.04
C ALA A 418 -5.30 12.72 33.83
N TRP A 419 -5.82 13.81 34.42
CA TRP A 419 -7.12 13.83 35.05
C TRP A 419 -8.26 13.55 34.05
N TRP A 420 -8.24 14.20 32.88
CA TRP A 420 -9.22 13.97 31.80
C TRP A 420 -9.16 12.54 31.26
N GLN A 421 -8.00 11.89 31.17
CA GLN A 421 -7.89 10.49 30.75
C GLN A 421 -8.58 9.56 31.75
N VAL A 422 -8.31 9.74 33.05
CA VAL A 422 -8.99 8.98 34.12
C VAL A 422 -10.50 9.21 34.08
N GLU A 423 -10.93 10.46 33.89
CA GLU A 423 -12.35 10.81 33.82
C GLU A 423 -13.03 10.28 32.55
N MET A 424 -12.35 10.30 31.40
CA MET A 424 -12.84 9.72 30.14
C MET A 424 -12.95 8.20 30.23
N GLU A 425 -12.04 7.52 30.92
CA GLU A 425 -12.12 6.08 31.16
C GLU A 425 -13.29 5.73 32.10
N ARG A 426 -13.52 6.57 33.13
CA ARG A 426 -14.73 6.50 33.97
C ARG A 426 -16.00 6.67 33.15
N LEU A 427 -16.07 7.71 32.32
CA LEU A 427 -17.23 8.01 31.47
C LEU A 427 -17.48 6.93 30.41
N ASN A 428 -16.43 6.38 29.80
CA ASN A 428 -16.55 5.27 28.84
C ASN A 428 -17.06 4.00 29.53
N THR A 429 -16.62 3.72 30.75
CA THR A 429 -17.12 2.61 31.55
C THR A 429 -18.61 2.79 31.88
N GLU A 430 -19.01 4.02 32.25
CA GLU A 430 -20.40 4.37 32.53
C GLU A 430 -21.26 4.29 31.26
N LEU A 431 -20.77 4.78 30.13
CA LEU A 431 -21.43 4.68 28.82
C LEU A 431 -21.63 3.21 28.41
N ALA A 432 -20.61 2.37 28.54
CA ALA A 432 -20.72 0.94 28.27
C ALA A 432 -21.74 0.24 29.20
N CYS A 433 -21.89 0.72 30.43
CA CYS A 433 -22.97 0.27 31.32
C CYS A 433 -24.35 0.67 30.78
N ARG A 434 -24.54 1.94 30.42
CA ARG A 434 -25.81 2.46 29.88
C ARG A 434 -26.20 1.79 28.57
N VAL A 435 -25.25 1.54 27.67
CA VAL A 435 -25.50 0.82 26.41
C VAL A 435 -26.03 -0.60 26.69
N ARG A 436 -25.48 -1.31 27.69
CA ARG A 436 -25.99 -2.62 28.10
C ARG A 436 -27.38 -2.54 28.71
N GLU A 437 -27.66 -1.54 29.53
CA GLU A 437 -29.01 -1.31 30.07
C GLU A 437 -30.03 -1.07 28.95
N ILE A 438 -29.71 -0.25 27.96
CA ILE A 438 -30.56 0.02 26.80
C ILE A 438 -30.82 -1.27 26.01
N ALA A 439 -29.78 -2.07 25.74
CA ALA A 439 -29.93 -3.33 25.04
C ALA A 439 -30.86 -4.31 25.78
N ASN A 440 -30.75 -4.38 27.11
CA ASN A 440 -31.65 -5.20 27.92
C ASN A 440 -33.10 -4.68 27.86
N LEU A 441 -33.30 -3.37 27.94
CA LEU A 441 -34.64 -2.76 27.82
C LEU A 441 -35.26 -3.02 26.43
N GLU A 442 -34.47 -3.07 25.37
CA GLU A 442 -34.96 -3.44 24.03
C GLU A 442 -35.39 -4.90 23.95
N VAL A 443 -34.69 -5.81 24.64
CA VAL A 443 -35.09 -7.21 24.76
C VAL A 443 -36.42 -7.32 25.51
N ASP A 444 -36.55 -6.64 26.65
CA ASP A 444 -37.78 -6.63 27.44
C ASP A 444 -38.96 -6.03 26.65
N ARG A 445 -38.72 -4.96 25.89
CA ARG A 445 -39.74 -4.35 25.01
C ARG A 445 -40.25 -5.36 23.98
N LYS A 446 -39.35 -6.09 23.31
CA LYS A 446 -39.73 -7.12 22.32
C LYS A 446 -40.54 -8.26 22.95
N GLN A 447 -40.20 -8.67 24.16
CA GLN A 447 -40.96 -9.70 24.89
C GLN A 447 -42.37 -9.21 25.25
N LEU A 448 -42.51 -7.97 25.72
CA LEU A 448 -43.81 -7.35 26.00
C LEU A 448 -44.65 -7.20 24.74
N GLU A 449 -44.06 -6.75 23.62
CA GLU A 449 -44.74 -6.66 22.32
C GLU A 449 -45.29 -8.03 21.89
N ALA A 450 -44.52 -9.11 22.05
CA ALA A 450 -44.98 -10.47 21.75
C ALA A 450 -46.16 -10.90 22.63
N LEU A 451 -46.09 -10.65 23.95
CA LEU A 451 -47.18 -10.96 24.89
C LEU A 451 -48.46 -10.18 24.57
N VAL A 452 -48.34 -8.91 24.16
CA VAL A 452 -49.50 -8.10 23.73
C VAL A 452 -50.15 -8.69 22.48
N ILE A 453 -49.36 -9.15 21.51
CA ILE A 453 -49.86 -9.81 20.31
C ILE A 453 -50.61 -11.10 20.67
N GLU A 454 -50.04 -11.93 21.55
CA GLU A 454 -50.68 -13.16 22.04
C GLU A 454 -52.00 -12.88 22.77
N PHE A 455 -52.01 -11.90 23.67
CA PHE A 455 -53.20 -11.50 24.41
C PHE A 455 -54.31 -10.98 23.50
N GLN A 456 -53.96 -10.14 22.51
CA GLN A 456 -54.91 -9.66 21.50
C GLN A 456 -55.46 -10.81 20.63
N ALA A 457 -54.62 -11.80 20.29
CA ALA A 457 -55.05 -12.98 19.56
C ALA A 457 -56.01 -13.84 20.40
N ALA A 458 -55.75 -14.01 21.69
CA ALA A 458 -56.61 -14.73 22.63
C ALA A 458 -57.99 -14.05 22.79
N GLN A 459 -58.03 -12.72 23.00
CA GLN A 459 -59.29 -11.98 23.05
C GLN A 459 -60.12 -12.10 21.76
N ARG A 460 -59.47 -12.10 20.59
CA ARG A 460 -60.15 -12.31 19.30
C ARG A 460 -60.72 -13.72 19.18
N ARG A 461 -60.08 -14.75 19.75
CA ARG A 461 -60.59 -16.13 19.79
C ARG A 461 -61.80 -16.26 20.71
N ASP A 462 -61.77 -15.66 21.91
CA ASP A 462 -62.91 -15.68 22.83
C ASP A 462 -64.13 -14.92 22.29
N ARG A 463 -63.93 -13.75 21.67
CA ARG A 463 -65.02 -13.02 21.00
C ARG A 463 -65.64 -13.78 19.83
N ARG A 464 -64.91 -14.72 19.21
CA ARG A 464 -65.42 -15.61 18.16
C ARG A 464 -66.09 -16.87 18.70
N ARG A 465 -65.90 -17.21 19.98
CA ARG A 465 -66.57 -18.33 20.66
C ARG A 465 -67.89 -17.91 21.32
N CYS A 466 -68.05 -16.63 21.68
CA CYS A 466 -69.27 -16.08 22.26
C CYS A 466 -70.26 -15.49 21.23
N ARG A 467 -69.92 -15.55 19.94
CA ARG A 467 -70.85 -15.35 18.81
C ARG A 467 -71.12 -16.71 18.19
#